data_AF-A0A3C1T903-F1
#
_entry.id   AF-A0A3C1T903-F1
#
_cell.length_a   1.000
_cell.length_b   1.000
_cell.length_c   1.000
_cell.angle_alpha   90.00
_cell.angle_beta   90.00
_cell.angle_gamma   90.00
#
_symmetry.space_group_name_H-M   'P 1'
#
loop_
_entity.id
_entity.type
_entity.pdbx_description
1 polymer ?
#
loop_
_entity_poly.entity_id
_entity_poly.type
_entity_poly.pdbx_seq_one_letter_code
_entity_poly.pdbx_strand_id
1 'polypeptide(L)'
;MIPFTENAFTLIQILNNKMKKFFLLVLMFTSGYLFAQDAIEYQTPPKEIYDLVMAKPTPGVTFDGKGQYMLVMERSSMPSVEDLAQPELRIAGLRINPNNFGPSRATYFTSILIKEVKSGAEFPVKGLPANLKAG
;
A
#
# COMPACT_ATOMS: atom_id res chain seq x y z
N MET A 1 -76.11 9.06 -29.02
CA MET A 1 -74.81 8.98 -29.71
C MET A 1 -74.00 10.14 -29.13
N ILE A 2 -73.12 10.02 -28.14
CA ILE A 2 -71.95 9.15 -27.93
C ILE A 2 -71.58 9.28 -26.43
N PRO A 3 -71.55 8.19 -25.62
CA PRO A 3 -70.78 8.22 -24.36
C PRO A 3 -69.81 7.04 -24.21
N PHE A 4 -69.68 6.19 -25.24
CA PHE A 4 -68.85 4.99 -25.17
C PHE A 4 -67.35 5.27 -25.43
N THR A 5 -67.02 6.38 -26.11
CA THR A 5 -65.65 6.70 -26.53
C THR A 5 -64.79 7.32 -25.43
N GLU A 6 -65.37 8.06 -24.49
CA GLU A 6 -64.61 8.68 -23.38
C GLU A 6 -64.14 7.67 -22.34
N ASN A 7 -64.97 6.65 -22.06
CA ASN A 7 -64.60 5.55 -21.17
C ASN A 7 -63.49 4.68 -21.79
N ALA A 8 -63.49 4.46 -23.11
CA ALA A 8 -62.42 3.73 -23.76
C ALA A 8 -61.08 4.49 -23.71
N PHE A 9 -61.10 5.81 -23.94
CA PHE A 9 -59.89 6.64 -23.94
C PHE A 9 -59.25 6.76 -22.55
N THR A 10 -60.06 6.94 -21.50
CA THR A 10 -59.59 6.99 -20.10
C THR A 10 -59.04 5.65 -19.62
N LEU A 11 -59.67 4.53 -20.02
CA LEU A 11 -59.19 3.18 -19.70
C LEU A 11 -57.86 2.87 -20.40
N ILE A 12 -57.67 3.30 -21.65
CA ILE A 12 -56.39 3.19 -22.37
C ILE A 12 -55.31 4.03 -21.67
N GLN A 13 -55.63 5.24 -21.21
CA GLN A 13 -54.68 6.07 -20.45
C GLN A 13 -54.30 5.44 -19.10
N ILE A 14 -55.26 4.86 -18.37
CA ILE A 14 -55.00 4.16 -17.10
C ILE A 14 -54.12 2.93 -17.33
N LEU A 15 -54.40 2.16 -18.38
CA LEU A 15 -53.60 0.99 -18.76
C LEU A 15 -52.16 1.40 -19.11
N ASN A 16 -51.99 2.48 -19.87
CA ASN A 16 -50.67 3.00 -20.23
C ASN A 16 -49.90 3.51 -18.99
N ASN A 17 -50.57 4.20 -18.06
CA ASN A 17 -49.96 4.61 -16.79
C ASN A 17 -49.58 3.41 -15.90
N LYS A 18 -50.38 2.33 -15.89
CA LYS A 18 -50.02 1.09 -15.21
C LYS A 18 -48.81 0.41 -15.84
N MET A 19 -48.72 0.36 -17.17
CA MET A 19 -47.55 -0.18 -17.89
C MET A 19 -46.29 0.64 -17.65
N LYS A 20 -46.39 1.99 -17.62
CA LYS A 20 -45.27 2.87 -17.29
C LYS A 20 -44.78 2.68 -15.85
N LYS A 21 -45.70 2.54 -14.88
CA LYS A 21 -45.36 2.27 -13.48
C LYS A 21 -44.74 0.88 -13.30
N PHE A 22 -45.24 -0.12 -14.02
CA PHE A 22 -44.65 -1.45 -14.04
C PHE A 22 -43.23 -1.43 -14.62
N PHE A 23 -43.03 -0.72 -15.74
CA PHE A 23 -41.71 -0.53 -16.34
C PHE A 23 -40.74 0.19 -15.38
N LEU A 24 -41.19 1.24 -14.70
CA LEU A 24 -40.40 1.93 -13.66
C LEU A 24 -40.04 1.02 -12.48
N LEU A 25 -40.96 0.16 -12.04
CA LEU A 25 -40.70 -0.82 -10.98
C LEU A 25 -39.65 -1.84 -11.41
N VAL A 26 -39.76 -2.38 -12.64
CA VAL A 26 -38.77 -3.31 -13.18
C VAL A 26 -37.39 -2.63 -13.25
N LEU A 27 -37.34 -1.38 -13.70
CA LEU A 27 -36.09 -0.61 -13.82
C LEU A 27 -35.45 -0.27 -12.45
N MET A 28 -36.26 -0.08 -11.41
CA MET A 28 -35.77 0.05 -10.03
C MET A 28 -35.27 -1.27 -9.44
N PHE A 29 -35.87 -2.41 -9.81
CA PHE A 29 -35.42 -3.72 -9.34
C PHE A 29 -34.12 -4.17 -10.01
N THR A 30 -33.87 -3.77 -11.26
CA THR A 30 -32.64 -4.14 -11.98
C THR A 30 -31.42 -3.31 -11.58
N SER A 31 -31.60 -2.10 -11.03
CA SER A 31 -30.48 -1.23 -10.62
C SER A 31 -29.68 -1.77 -9.43
N GLY A 32 -30.25 -2.67 -8.61
CA GLY A 32 -29.56 -3.32 -7.49
C GLY A 32 -28.55 -4.40 -7.87
N TYR A 33 -28.51 -4.81 -9.15
CA TYR A 33 -27.59 -5.84 -9.67
C TYR A 33 -26.31 -5.27 -10.32
N LEU A 34 -26.09 -3.96 -10.21
CA LEU A 34 -24.90 -3.32 -10.76
C LEU A 34 -23.72 -3.45 -9.78
N PHE A 35 -22.88 -4.47 -9.98
CA PHE A 35 -21.56 -4.58 -9.36
C PHE A 35 -20.58 -3.62 -10.07
N ALA A 36 -20.72 -2.32 -9.82
CA ALA A 36 -19.84 -1.28 -10.37
C ALA A 36 -18.76 -0.81 -9.37
N GLN A 37 -18.70 -1.41 -8.18
CA GLN A 37 -17.62 -1.18 -7.25
C GLN A 37 -16.46 -2.10 -7.65
N ASP A 38 -15.52 -1.56 -8.44
CA ASP A 38 -14.22 -2.19 -8.61
C ASP A 38 -13.63 -2.51 -7.24
N ALA A 39 -12.98 -3.66 -7.11
CA ALA A 39 -12.43 -4.16 -5.85
C ALA A 39 -11.59 -3.07 -5.16
N ILE A 40 -12.14 -2.48 -4.09
CA ILE A 40 -11.45 -1.52 -3.21
C ILE A 40 -10.35 -2.22 -2.39
N GLU A 41 -10.24 -3.54 -2.51
CA GLU A 41 -9.22 -4.32 -1.83
C GLU A 41 -7.83 -4.03 -2.38
N TYR A 42 -6.86 -3.94 -1.47
CA TYR A 42 -5.46 -3.70 -1.80
C TYR A 42 -4.95 -4.79 -2.75
N GLN A 43 -4.67 -4.41 -3.99
CA GLN A 43 -4.15 -5.33 -4.99
C GLN A 43 -2.66 -5.52 -4.76
N THR A 44 -2.27 -6.73 -4.36
CA THR A 44 -0.86 -7.10 -4.36
C THR A 44 -0.40 -7.39 -5.79
N PRO A 45 0.78 -6.88 -6.19
CA PRO A 45 1.30 -7.18 -7.51
C PRO A 45 1.60 -8.69 -7.65
N PRO A 46 1.72 -9.21 -8.89
CA PRO A 46 2.18 -10.56 -9.13
C PRO A 46 3.49 -10.87 -8.38
N LYS A 47 3.66 -12.13 -7.98
CA LYS A 47 4.76 -12.54 -7.08
C LYS A 47 6.14 -12.15 -7.62
N GLU A 48 6.40 -12.26 -8.92
CA GLU A 48 7.73 -11.90 -9.46
C GLU A 48 8.05 -10.41 -9.26
N ILE A 49 7.05 -9.54 -9.42
CA ILE A 49 7.21 -8.10 -9.22
C ILE A 49 7.36 -7.77 -7.74
N TYR A 50 6.56 -8.43 -6.89
CA TYR A 50 6.66 -8.27 -5.44
C TYR A 50 8.07 -8.62 -4.95
N ASP A 51 8.58 -9.79 -5.35
CA ASP A 51 9.91 -10.27 -4.95
C ASP A 51 11.03 -9.34 -5.44
N LEU A 52 10.89 -8.78 -6.65
CA LEU A 52 11.86 -7.84 -7.20
C LEU A 52 11.89 -6.53 -6.42
N VAL A 53 10.73 -5.98 -6.07
CA VAL A 53 10.63 -4.71 -5.32
C VAL A 53 11.08 -4.89 -3.86
N MET A 54 10.76 -6.03 -3.26
CA MET A 54 11.08 -6.34 -1.86
C MET A 54 12.46 -6.96 -1.67
N ALA A 55 13.22 -7.16 -2.74
CA ALA A 55 14.57 -7.68 -2.66
C ALA A 55 15.45 -6.76 -1.79
N LYS A 56 16.18 -7.36 -0.84
CA LYS A 56 17.12 -6.62 -0.01
C LYS A 56 18.25 -6.06 -0.89
N PRO A 57 18.63 -4.78 -0.71
CA PRO A 57 19.75 -4.20 -1.43
C PRO A 57 21.06 -4.85 -0.99
N THR A 58 22.09 -4.76 -1.84
CA THR A 58 23.43 -5.22 -1.50
C THR A 58 23.93 -4.54 -0.22
N PRO A 59 24.38 -5.32 0.78
CA PRO A 59 24.88 -4.78 2.04
C PRO A 59 26.19 -4.02 1.83
N GLY A 60 26.46 -3.07 2.72
CA GLY A 60 27.79 -2.44 2.82
C GLY A 60 28.76 -3.42 3.48
N VAL A 61 29.96 -3.54 2.94
CA VAL A 61 31.01 -4.37 3.54
C VAL A 61 32.26 -3.54 3.78
N THR A 62 32.89 -3.73 4.94
CA THR A 62 34.20 -3.15 5.26
C THR A 62 35.08 -4.22 5.87
N PHE A 63 36.39 -4.12 5.65
CA PHE A 63 37.36 -5.10 6.15
C PHE A 63 38.20 -4.48 7.28
N ASP A 64 38.65 -5.33 8.20
CA ASP A 64 39.67 -4.93 9.15
C ASP A 64 41.03 -4.74 8.45
N GLY A 65 41.97 -4.05 9.12
CA GLY A 65 43.28 -3.75 8.53
C GLY A 65 44.12 -4.99 8.15
N LYS A 66 43.78 -6.17 8.69
CA LYS A 66 44.44 -7.44 8.37
C LYS A 66 43.63 -8.33 7.40
N GLY A 67 42.43 -7.91 6.99
CA GLY A 67 41.54 -8.68 6.11
C GLY A 67 41.06 -10.02 6.70
N GLN A 68 41.10 -10.18 8.02
CA GLN A 68 40.62 -11.39 8.72
C GLN A 68 39.11 -11.32 8.97
N TYR A 69 38.59 -10.12 9.19
CA TYR A 69 37.19 -9.87 9.52
C TYR A 69 36.55 -8.90 8.54
N MET A 70 35.31 -9.18 8.21
CA MET A 70 34.45 -8.38 7.36
C MET A 70 33.24 -7.92 8.18
N LEU A 71 33.07 -6.61 8.29
CA LEU A 71 31.85 -6.02 8.83
C LEU A 71 30.82 -5.90 7.71
N VAL A 72 29.69 -6.57 7.87
CA VAL A 72 28.54 -6.56 6.95
C VAL A 72 27.44 -5.71 7.57
N MET A 73 27.04 -4.67 6.86
CA MET A 73 26.01 -3.72 7.26
C MET A 73 24.84 -3.83 6.29
N GLU A 74 23.72 -4.40 6.75
CA GLU A 74 22.50 -4.49 5.97
C GLU A 74 21.69 -3.20 6.12
N ARG A 75 20.96 -2.85 5.06
CA ARG A 75 20.00 -1.74 5.04
C ARG A 75 18.69 -2.23 4.43
N SER A 76 17.58 -1.63 4.83
CA SER A 76 16.30 -1.85 4.17
C SER A 76 16.13 -0.84 3.03
N SER A 77 15.71 -1.31 1.86
CA SER A 77 15.26 -0.44 0.75
C SER A 77 13.89 0.18 1.02
N MET A 78 13.07 -0.49 1.84
CA MET A 78 11.72 -0.07 2.18
C MET A 78 11.63 0.22 3.68
N PRO A 79 11.46 1.49 4.08
CA PRO A 79 11.13 1.85 5.45
C PRO A 79 9.80 1.22 5.86
N SER A 80 9.62 0.96 7.15
CA SER A 80 8.35 0.43 7.67
C SER A 80 7.23 1.48 7.60
N VAL A 81 5.98 1.05 7.72
CA VAL A 81 4.82 1.97 7.73
C VAL A 81 4.92 2.93 8.91
N GLU A 82 5.43 2.47 10.06
CA GLU A 82 5.65 3.27 11.26
C GLU A 82 6.69 4.36 11.04
N ASP A 83 7.71 4.08 10.21
CA ASP A 83 8.74 5.05 9.83
C ASP A 83 8.18 6.10 8.86
N LEU A 84 7.31 5.68 7.94
CA LEU A 84 6.63 6.57 7.01
C LEU A 84 5.56 7.44 7.68
N ALA A 85 4.97 6.96 8.77
CA ALA A 85 3.95 7.66 9.55
C ALA A 85 4.55 8.67 10.57
N GLN A 86 5.87 8.74 10.70
CA GLN A 86 6.53 9.72 11.55
C GLN A 86 6.21 11.18 11.12
N PRO A 87 6.15 12.13 12.06
CA PRO A 87 5.95 13.54 11.72
C PRO A 87 7.11 14.08 10.87
N GLU A 88 6.79 14.77 9.77
CA GLU A 88 7.76 15.38 8.84
C GLU A 88 7.47 16.89 8.70
N LEU A 89 8.38 17.74 9.19
CA LEU A 89 8.34 19.19 8.96
C LEU A 89 9.05 19.52 7.64
N ARG A 90 8.41 20.35 6.81
CA ARG A 90 8.93 20.76 5.50
C ARG A 90 9.34 22.23 5.54
N ILE A 91 10.61 22.50 5.88
CA ILE A 91 11.14 23.85 6.12
C ILE A 91 12.30 24.11 5.16
N ALA A 92 12.22 25.19 4.40
CA ALA A 92 13.26 25.58 3.43
C ALA A 92 13.67 24.44 2.46
N GLY A 93 12.71 23.59 2.06
CA GLY A 93 12.95 22.44 1.20
C GLY A 93 13.52 21.20 1.90
N LEU A 94 13.84 21.29 3.19
CA LEU A 94 14.28 20.16 4.01
C LEU A 94 13.09 19.44 4.64
N ARG A 95 13.27 18.14 4.88
CA ARG A 95 12.31 17.27 5.56
C ARG A 95 12.91 16.90 6.91
N ILE A 96 12.42 17.52 7.99
CA ILE A 96 12.99 17.39 9.33
C ILE A 96 12.01 16.64 10.23
N ASN A 97 12.50 15.64 10.95
CA ASN A 97 11.70 14.99 11.99
C ASN A 97 11.78 15.84 13.28
N PRO A 98 10.65 16.34 13.82
CA PRO A 98 10.65 17.21 14.99
C PRO A 98 11.11 16.50 16.28
N ASN A 99 11.11 15.17 16.33
CA ASN A 99 11.52 14.40 17.51
C ASN A 99 13.04 14.33 17.67
N ASN A 100 13.80 14.43 16.58
CA ASN A 100 15.26 14.29 16.59
C ASN A 100 16.02 15.39 15.83
N PHE A 101 15.30 16.35 15.24
CA PHE A 101 15.84 17.47 14.45
C PHE A 101 16.70 17.05 13.24
N GLY A 102 16.67 15.77 12.86
CA GLY A 102 17.42 15.23 11.72
C GLY A 102 16.56 15.07 10.46
N PRO A 103 17.17 14.64 9.33
CA PRO A 103 16.42 14.32 8.12
C PRO A 103 15.38 13.23 8.38
N SER A 104 14.12 13.51 8.05
CA SER A 104 13.00 12.58 8.26
C SER A 104 13.11 11.29 7.43
N ARG A 105 13.90 11.31 6.34
CA ARG A 105 14.09 10.18 5.41
C ARG A 105 15.57 9.81 5.27
N ALA A 106 16.27 9.74 6.41
CA ALA A 106 17.65 9.26 6.44
C ALA A 106 17.74 7.77 6.06
N THR A 107 18.84 7.39 5.42
CA THR A 107 19.17 5.96 5.24
C THR A 107 19.80 5.44 6.52
N TYR A 108 19.41 4.24 6.93
CA TYR A 108 19.92 3.59 8.14
C TYR A 108 20.23 2.11 7.88
N PHE A 109 21.19 1.60 8.66
CA PHE A 109 21.49 0.19 8.74
C PHE A 109 20.57 -0.50 9.74
N THR A 110 20.02 -1.64 9.34
CA THR A 110 19.08 -2.45 10.12
C THR A 110 19.75 -3.64 10.79
N SER A 111 20.90 -4.08 10.27
CA SER A 111 21.67 -5.20 10.83
C SER A 111 23.16 -4.95 10.67
N ILE A 112 23.92 -5.36 11.67
CA ILE A 112 25.38 -5.33 11.68
C ILE A 112 25.88 -6.71 12.09
N LEU A 113 26.67 -7.32 11.22
CA LEU A 113 27.20 -8.67 11.36
C LEU A 113 28.72 -8.63 11.14
N ILE A 114 29.47 -9.44 11.87
CA ILE A 114 30.90 -9.63 11.64
C ILE A 114 31.09 -11.00 11.03
N LYS A 115 31.80 -11.09 9.90
CA LYS A 115 32.09 -12.34 9.21
C LYS A 115 33.59 -12.57 9.17
N GLU A 116 34.05 -13.75 9.58
CA GLU A 116 35.43 -14.13 9.38
C GLU A 116 35.65 -14.54 7.92
N VAL A 117 36.66 -13.95 7.26
CA VAL A 117 36.87 -14.09 5.81
C VAL A 117 37.32 -15.51 5.44
N LYS A 118 38.14 -16.15 6.29
CA LYS A 118 38.71 -17.47 6.00
C LYS A 118 37.72 -18.62 6.22
N SER A 119 37.00 -18.59 7.34
CA SER A 119 36.07 -19.65 7.72
C SER A 119 34.66 -19.42 7.18
N GLY A 120 34.32 -18.17 6.85
CA GLY A 120 32.96 -17.76 6.54
C GLY A 120 32.04 -17.68 7.76
N ALA A 121 32.57 -17.88 8.97
CA ALA A 121 31.78 -17.84 10.20
C ALA A 121 31.18 -16.46 10.44
N GLU A 122 29.88 -16.43 10.77
CA GLU A 122 29.12 -15.20 11.00
C GLU A 122 28.85 -15.01 12.49
N PHE A 123 29.22 -13.84 12.99
CA PHE A 123 29.10 -13.42 14.38
C PHE A 123 28.14 -12.23 14.45
N PRO A 124 26.90 -12.45 14.90
CA PRO A 124 25.98 -11.33 15.15
C PRO A 124 26.49 -10.49 16.31
N VAL A 125 26.44 -9.16 16.15
CA VAL A 125 26.84 -8.23 17.21
C VAL A 125 25.78 -8.25 18.31
N LYS A 126 26.17 -8.67 19.52
CA LYS A 126 25.28 -8.72 20.69
C LYS A 126 25.13 -7.34 21.32
N GLY A 127 23.96 -7.08 21.93
CA GLY A 127 23.67 -5.83 22.63
C GLY A 127 23.09 -4.72 21.76
N LEU A 128 22.79 -5.00 20.49
CA LEU A 128 22.10 -4.07 19.60
C LEU A 128 20.59 -4.01 19.92
N PRO A 129 19.95 -2.84 19.80
CA PRO A 129 18.49 -2.73 19.87
C PRO A 129 17.80 -3.60 18.81
N ALA A 130 16.64 -4.17 19.14
CA ALA A 130 15.86 -4.97 18.20
C ALA A 130 15.43 -4.19 16.94
N ASN A 131 15.16 -2.89 17.10
CA ASN A 131 14.84 -1.96 16.02
C ASN A 131 16.05 -1.05 15.73
N LEU A 132 17.18 -1.66 15.37
CA LEU A 132 18.39 -0.91 15.06
C LEU A 132 18.15 0.03 13.86
N LYS A 133 18.45 1.31 14.08
CA LYS A 133 18.52 2.34 13.05
C LYS A 133 19.83 3.09 13.20
N ALA A 134 20.91 2.52 12.68
CA ALA A 134 22.23 3.12 12.74
C ALA A 134 22.50 3.94 11.47
N GLY A 135 22.83 5.23 11.61
CA GLY A 135 23.08 6.15 10.49
C GLY A 135 24.03 7.26 10.88
#